data_AF-A0A1F8A0W6-F1
#
_entry.id   AF-A0A1F8A0W6-F1
#
_cell.length_a   1.000
_cell.length_b   1.000
_cell.length_c   1.000
_cell.angle_alpha   90.00
_cell.angle_beta   90.00
_cell.angle_gamma   90.00
#
_symmetry.space_group_name_H-M   'P 1'
#
loop_
_entity.id
_entity.type
_entity.pdbx_description
1 polymer ?
#
loop_
_entity_poly.entity_id
_entity_poly.type
_entity_poly.pdbx_seq_one_letter_code
_entity_poly.pdbx_strand_id
1 'polypeptide(L)'
;MAFLGIKITLAMVVRAFDFESQYEAWDRENPGSGAVRTMFGERAYLVAKGAAHPAQGYPCKVRLAHPSQDKNKKRIPYYQP
;
A
#
# COMPACT_ATOMS: atom_id res chain seq x y z
N MET A 1 5.04 -22.24 -7.39
CA MET A 1 4.41 -21.95 -6.10
C MET A 1 4.32 -20.47 -5.76
N ALA A 2 5.36 -19.66 -6.03
CA ALA A 2 5.39 -18.23 -5.67
C ALA A 2 4.19 -17.40 -6.17
N PHE A 3 3.78 -17.57 -7.43
CA PHE A 3 2.75 -16.73 -8.04
C PHE A 3 1.34 -16.94 -7.44
N LEU A 4 1.00 -18.17 -7.06
CA LEU A 4 -0.27 -18.46 -6.40
C LEU A 4 -0.34 -17.81 -5.02
N GLY A 5 0.73 -17.93 -4.23
CA GLY A 5 0.83 -17.28 -2.91
C GLY A 5 0.71 -15.76 -3.02
N ILE A 6 1.43 -15.15 -3.98
CA ILE A 6 1.36 -13.70 -4.21
C ILE A 6 -0.07 -13.25 -4.55
N LYS A 7 -0.77 -13.97 -5.44
CA LYS A 7 -2.15 -13.64 -5.80
C LYS A 7 -3.10 -13.74 -4.61
N ILE A 8 -3.01 -14.82 -3.83
CA ILE A 8 -3.86 -15.03 -2.66
C ILE A 8 -3.62 -13.92 -1.62
N THR A 9 -2.36 -13.66 -1.29
CA THR A 9 -1.99 -12.59 -0.33
C THR A 9 -2.47 -11.24 -0.82
N LEU A 10 -2.24 -10.89 -2.10
CA LEU A 10 -2.67 -9.61 -2.65
C LEU A 10 -4.20 -9.47 -2.59
N ALA A 11 -4.95 -10.50 -3.00
CA ALA A 11 -6.41 -10.49 -2.98
C ALA A 11 -6.98 -10.31 -1.57
N MET A 12 -6.39 -10.97 -0.56
CA MET A 12 -6.79 -10.78 0.84
C MET A 12 -6.49 -9.36 1.34
N VAL A 13 -5.30 -8.85 1.02
CA VAL A 13 -4.84 -7.54 1.47
C VAL A 13 -5.69 -6.42 0.88
N VAL A 14 -5.89 -6.38 -0.45
CA VAL A 14 -6.67 -5.31 -1.10
C VAL A 14 -8.17 -5.37 -0.78
N ARG A 15 -8.67 -6.53 -0.34
CA ARG A 15 -10.05 -6.67 0.13
C ARG A 15 -10.24 -6.12 1.55
N ALA A 16 -9.20 -6.22 2.38
CA ALA A 16 -9.28 -5.86 3.80
C ALA A 16 -8.77 -4.45 4.08
N PHE A 17 -7.93 -3.88 3.21
CA PHE A 17 -7.23 -2.63 3.49
C PHE A 17 -7.23 -1.67 2.30
N ASP A 18 -7.40 -0.39 2.61
CA ASP A 18 -7.10 0.73 1.71
C ASP A 18 -5.69 1.24 2.01
N PHE A 19 -4.94 1.57 0.96
CA PHE A 19 -3.59 2.15 1.04
C PHE A 19 -3.57 3.53 0.39
N GLU A 20 -3.00 4.50 1.09
CA GLU A 20 -2.79 5.86 0.58
C GLU A 20 -1.30 6.19 0.63
N SER A 21 -0.70 6.55 -0.50
CA SER A 21 0.73 6.88 -0.57
C SER A 21 1.03 8.20 0.13
N GLN A 22 2.08 8.23 0.94
CA GLN A 22 2.44 9.38 1.78
C GLN A 22 3.79 9.99 1.39
N TYR A 23 4.18 9.87 0.12
CA TYR A 23 5.48 10.37 -0.34
C TYR A 23 5.65 11.88 -0.18
N GLU A 24 4.62 12.68 -0.45
CA GLU A 24 4.69 14.14 -0.28
C GLU A 24 4.86 14.56 1.19
N ALA A 25 4.16 13.86 2.10
CA ALA A 25 4.30 14.09 3.54
C ALA A 25 5.71 13.72 4.01
N TRP A 26 6.20 12.56 3.55
CA TRP A 26 7.56 12.12 3.82
C TRP A 26 8.61 13.13 3.33
N ASP A 27 8.47 13.68 2.13
CA ASP A 27 9.40 14.65 1.56
C ASP A 27 9.45 15.95 2.38
N ARG A 28 8.29 16.43 2.84
CA ARG A 28 8.19 17.62 3.70
C ARG A 28 8.91 17.42 5.02
N GLU A 29 8.82 16.22 5.59
CA GLU A 29 9.44 15.86 6.87
C GLU A 29 10.94 15.54 6.73
N ASN A 30 11.41 15.18 5.52
CA ASN A 30 12.78 14.70 5.28
C ASN A 30 13.52 15.50 4.18
N PRO A 31 13.61 16.84 4.26
CA PRO A 31 14.17 17.67 3.19
C PRO A 31 15.67 17.42 2.94
N GLY A 32 16.41 16.87 3.91
CA GLY A 32 17.85 16.59 3.82
C GLY A 32 18.21 15.19 3.29
N SER A 33 17.24 14.31 3.07
CA SER A 33 17.48 12.91 2.66
C SER A 33 17.82 12.72 1.16
N GLY A 34 18.12 13.83 0.49
CA GLY A 34 18.37 13.94 -0.95
C GLY A 34 17.16 14.48 -1.70
N ALA A 35 17.39 15.12 -2.85
CA ALA A 35 16.32 15.54 -3.74
C ALA A 35 15.47 14.32 -4.17
N VAL A 36 14.16 14.53 -4.34
CA VAL A 36 13.28 13.52 -4.94
C VAL A 36 13.88 13.08 -6.26
N ARG A 37 14.29 11.82 -6.34
CA ARG A 37 14.88 11.28 -7.56
C ARG A 37 13.78 11.17 -8.61
N THR A 38 14.01 11.73 -9.78
CA THR A 38 13.07 11.67 -10.89
C THR A 38 13.67 10.96 -12.09
N MET A 39 12.81 10.34 -12.89
CA MET A 39 13.13 9.73 -14.18
C MET A 39 12.01 10.11 -15.14
N PHE A 40 12.36 10.75 -16.27
CA PHE A 40 11.39 11.29 -17.23
C PHE A 40 10.38 12.28 -16.61
N GLY A 41 10.81 13.05 -15.60
CA GLY A 41 9.95 14.03 -14.92
C GLY A 41 9.07 13.43 -13.80
N GLU A 42 8.98 12.10 -13.71
CA GLU A 42 8.22 11.39 -12.67
C GLU A 42 9.12 10.91 -11.53
N ARG A 43 8.57 10.76 -10.32
CA ARG A 43 9.30 10.20 -9.18
C ARG A 43 9.80 8.77 -9.49
N ALA A 44 11.06 8.51 -9.21
CA ALA A 44 11.63 7.17 -9.24
C ALA A 44 11.22 6.40 -7.97
N TYR A 45 10.15 5.61 -8.07
CA TYR A 45 9.60 4.83 -6.94
C TYR A 45 10.40 3.58 -6.60
N LEU A 46 11.31 3.14 -7.47
CA LEU A 46 12.12 1.94 -7.24
C LEU A 46 13.58 2.32 -7.11
N VAL A 47 14.25 1.72 -6.12
CA VAL A 47 15.70 1.74 -5.98
C VAL A 47 16.25 0.35 -6.27
N ALA A 48 17.30 0.28 -7.08
CA ALA A 48 17.99 -0.97 -7.35
C ALA A 48 18.85 -1.34 -6.13
N LYS A 49 18.38 -2.32 -5.34
CA LYS A 49 19.09 -2.89 -4.20
C LYS A 49 19.08 -4.42 -4.30
N GLY A 50 19.81 -4.99 -5.27
CA GLY A 50 19.81 -6.43 -5.57
C GLY A 50 18.51 -6.93 -6.24
N ALA A 51 17.37 -6.40 -5.82
CA ALA A 51 16.07 -6.43 -6.48
C ALA A 51 15.47 -5.01 -6.53
N ALA A 52 14.29 -4.86 -7.13
CA ALA A 52 13.55 -3.61 -7.10
C ALA A 52 12.90 -3.43 -5.72
N HIS A 53 13.30 -2.38 -4.99
CA HIS A 53 12.71 -2.02 -3.71
C HIS A 53 12.01 -0.67 -3.79
N PRO A 54 10.90 -0.45 -3.08
CA PRO A 54 10.29 0.86 -3.00
C PRO A 54 11.25 1.89 -2.41
N ALA A 55 11.31 3.06 -3.05
CA ALA A 55 12.00 4.22 -2.52
C ALA A 55 11.40 4.58 -1.16
N GLN A 56 12.26 4.87 -0.19
CA GLN A 56 11.90 5.18 1.21
C GLN A 56 11.00 4.11 1.88
N GLY A 57 10.97 2.88 1.36
CA GLY A 57 10.20 1.79 1.96
C GLY A 57 8.69 1.86 1.74
N TYR A 58 8.21 2.64 0.76
CA TYR A 58 6.78 2.85 0.48
C TYR A 58 6.02 3.49 1.66
N PRO A 59 6.31 4.75 2.02
CA PRO A 59 5.54 5.48 3.01
C PRO A 59 4.07 5.50 2.59
N CYS A 60 3.21 4.94 3.44
CA CYS A 60 1.78 4.88 3.21
C CYS A 60 0.99 4.89 4.52
N LYS A 61 -0.27 5.31 4.43
CA LYS A 61 -1.28 5.08 5.46
C LYS A 61 -2.12 3.88 5.07
N VAL A 62 -2.50 3.09 6.07
CA VAL A 62 -3.33 1.91 5.91
C VAL A 62 -4.60 2.10 6.72
N ARG A 63 -5.74 1.77 6.12
CA ARG A 63 -7.05 1.76 6.80
C ARG A 63 -7.73 0.44 6.53
N LEU A 64 -8.63 0.02 7.41
CA LEU A 64 -9.55 -1.08 7.08
C LEU A 64 -10.45 -0.62 5.93
N ALA A 65 -10.46 -1.38 4.85
CA ALA A 65 -11.45 -1.21 3.81
C ALA A 65 -12.80 -1.51 4.45
N HIS A 66 -13.69 -0.52 4.51
CA HIS A 66 -15.06 -0.79 4.93
C HIS A 66 -15.63 -1.86 4.01
N PRO A 67 -16.31 -2.90 4.53
CA PRO A 67 -17.07 -3.77 3.67
C PRO A 67 -17.98 -2.85 2.87
N SER A 68 -17.82 -2.84 1.54
CA SER A 68 -18.73 -2.19 0.61
C SER A 68 -20.14 -2.37 1.17
N GLN A 69 -20.86 -1.27 1.37
CA GLN A 69 -22.27 -1.25 1.73
C GLN A 69 -23.06 -1.89 0.57
N ASP A 70 -22.91 -3.20 0.42
CA ASP A 70 -23.81 -4.03 -0.35
C ASP A 70 -25.12 -4.01 0.42
N LYS A 71 -26.03 -3.13 -0.02
CA LYS A 71 -27.33 -2.90 0.62
C LYS A 71 -28.20 -4.17 0.67
N ASN A 72 -27.75 -5.30 0.09
CA ASN A 72 -28.51 -6.55 0.06
C ASN A 72 -27.85 -7.72 0.81
N LYS A 73 -26.73 -7.51 1.53
CA LYS A 73 -26.07 -8.60 2.27
C LYS A 73 -26.47 -8.60 3.74
N LYS A 74 -27.46 -9.43 4.10
CA LYS A 74 -27.85 -9.68 5.50
C LYS A 74 -26.58 -10.04 6.30
N ARG A 75 -26.23 -9.18 7.26
CA ARG A 75 -25.09 -9.37 8.17
C ARG A 75 -25.33 -10.63 9.01
N ILE A 76 -24.48 -11.63 8.84
CA ILE A 76 -24.28 -12.67 9.84
C ILE A 76 -23.68 -11.99 11.09
N PRO A 77 -24.30 -12.14 12.28
CA PRO A 77 -23.78 -11.53 13.50
C PRO A 77 -22.45 -12.18 13.89
N TYR A 78 -21.47 -11.35 14.25
CA TYR A 78 -20.23 -11.81 14.85
C TYR A 78 -20.53 -12.49 16.19
N TYR A 79 -19.94 -13.66 16.41
CA TYR A 79 -19.88 -14.33 17.72
C TYR A 79 -18.97 -13.52 18.65
N GLN A 80 -19.49 -13.10 19.79
CA GLN A 80 -18.71 -12.54 20.91
C GLN A 80 -18.46 -13.69 21.91
N PRO A 81 -17.21 -13.87 22.38
CA PRO A 81 -16.91 -14.85 23.44
C PRO A 81 -17.50 -14.44 24.78
#